data_AF-A0A9E3CX76-F1
#
_entry.id   AF-A0A9E3CX76-F1
#
_cell.length_a   1.000
_cell.length_b   1.000
_cell.length_c   1.000
_cell.angle_alpha   90.00
_cell.angle_beta   90.00
_cell.angle_gamma   90.00
#
_symmetry.space_group_name_H-M   'P 1'
#
loop_
_entity.id
_entity.type
_entity.pdbx_description
1 polymer ?
#
loop_
_entity_poly.entity_id
_entity_poly.type
_entity_poly.pdbx_seq_one_letter_code
_entity_poly.pdbx_strand_id
1 'polypeptide(L)'
;MAQRGFQQYLEPSRTPTWPPTPLESYEVVVHRYPHSDKEASALLKKGYAHLELGERAQGVAELQHVTHQFPTSDEANLARQKLRQIGVSG
;
A
#
# COMPACT_ATOMS: atom_id res chain seq x y z
N MET A 1 -53.71 -43.36 3.47
CA MET A 1 -52.87 -42.57 4.40
C MET A 1 -51.52 -42.35 3.74
N ALA A 2 -51.36 -41.22 3.03
CA ALA A 2 -50.14 -40.90 2.30
C ALA A 2 -49.21 -40.09 3.22
N GLN A 3 -48.15 -40.71 3.71
CA GLN A 3 -47.07 -40.03 4.40
C GLN A 3 -46.15 -39.43 3.33
N ARG A 4 -46.41 -38.17 2.93
CA ARG A 4 -45.56 -37.41 2.01
C ARG A 4 -45.14 -36.12 2.69
N GLY A 5 -43.89 -36.05 3.11
CA GLY A 5 -43.28 -34.84 3.66
C GLY A 5 -41.83 -35.03 4.12
N PHE A 6 -41.05 -35.86 3.45
CA PHE A 6 -39.62 -36.07 3.72
C PHE A 6 -38.82 -35.87 2.41
N GLN A 7 -38.97 -34.70 1.82
CA GLN A 7 -38.23 -34.27 0.62
C GLN A 7 -37.74 -32.83 0.84
N GLN A 8 -37.01 -32.60 1.94
CA GLN A 8 -36.27 -31.33 2.13
C GLN A 8 -34.74 -31.51 2.01
N TYR A 9 -34.26 -32.65 1.49
CA TYR A 9 -32.82 -32.91 1.38
C TYR A 9 -32.49 -33.63 0.08
N LEU A 10 -32.43 -32.91 -1.04
CA LEU A 10 -31.73 -33.36 -2.25
C LEU A 10 -31.57 -32.20 -3.26
N GLU A 11 -30.69 -31.24 -2.94
CA GLU A 11 -30.03 -30.39 -3.95
C GLU A 11 -28.58 -30.14 -3.47
N PRO A 12 -27.60 -30.98 -3.88
CA PRO A 12 -26.19 -30.70 -3.69
C PRO A 12 -25.63 -30.13 -4.99
N SER A 13 -25.56 -28.80 -5.14
CA SER A 13 -24.41 -28.10 -5.75
C SER A 13 -24.72 -26.66 -6.23
N ARG A 14 -23.77 -25.76 -5.89
CA ARG A 14 -23.51 -24.41 -6.42
C ARG A 14 -24.33 -23.26 -5.84
N THR A 15 -23.82 -22.84 -4.69
CA THR A 15 -23.89 -21.54 -4.03
C THR A 15 -24.03 -20.32 -4.97
N PRO A 16 -24.78 -19.27 -4.57
CA PRO A 16 -24.74 -17.99 -5.25
C PRO A 16 -23.33 -17.37 -5.09
N THR A 17 -22.52 -17.34 -6.16
CA THR A 17 -21.26 -16.58 -6.16
C THR A 17 -21.57 -15.12 -6.47
N TRP A 18 -22.02 -14.37 -5.46
CA TRP A 18 -21.89 -12.92 -5.50
C TRP A 18 -20.39 -12.58 -5.53
N PRO A 19 -19.90 -11.64 -6.37
CA PRO A 19 -18.51 -11.21 -6.29
C PRO A 19 -18.25 -10.63 -4.88
N PRO A 20 -17.14 -10.98 -4.20
CA PRO A 20 -16.85 -10.40 -2.90
C PRO A 20 -16.85 -8.87 -2.99
N THR A 21 -17.45 -8.22 -2.00
CA THR A 21 -17.56 -6.77 -1.92
C THR A 21 -16.17 -6.12 -1.87
N PRO A 22 -15.97 -4.90 -2.39
CA PRO A 22 -14.64 -4.26 -2.51
C PRO A 22 -13.89 -4.02 -1.18
N LEU A 23 -14.50 -4.28 -0.03
CA LEU A 23 -13.99 -3.94 1.29
C LEU A 23 -12.88 -4.88 1.79
N GLU A 24 -12.66 -6.02 1.13
CA GLU A 24 -11.54 -6.91 1.45
C GLU A 24 -10.23 -6.54 0.73
N SER A 25 -10.24 -5.48 -0.09
CA SER A 25 -9.05 -5.02 -0.82
C SER A 25 -8.14 -4.10 0.00
N TYR A 26 -8.55 -3.68 1.20
CA TYR A 26 -7.78 -2.72 2.00
C TYR A 26 -6.88 -3.37 3.06
N GLU A 27 -7.16 -4.61 3.49
CA GLU A 27 -6.36 -5.30 4.51
C GLU A 27 -5.19 -6.11 3.97
N VAL A 28 -5.04 -6.21 2.64
CA VAL A 28 -3.89 -6.90 2.02
C VAL A 28 -2.65 -5.98 1.92
N VAL A 29 -2.83 -4.66 2.04
CA VAL A 29 -1.74 -3.69 1.88
C VAL A 29 -0.87 -3.60 3.14
N VAL A 30 -1.49 -3.62 4.33
CA VAL A 30 -0.77 -3.45 5.61
C VAL A 30 0.06 -4.69 5.98
N HIS A 31 -0.35 -5.88 5.54
CA HIS A 31 0.34 -7.12 5.94
C HIS A 31 1.53 -7.50 5.05
N ARG A 32 1.72 -6.86 3.89
CA ARG A 32 2.72 -7.32 2.92
C ARG A 32 4.12 -6.76 3.13
N TYR A 33 4.31 -5.62 3.84
CA TYR A 33 5.64 -4.98 3.93
C TYR A 33 5.97 -4.19 5.21
N PRO A 34 5.92 -4.77 6.42
CA PRO A 34 6.25 -4.03 7.65
C PRO A 34 7.73 -3.60 7.78
N HIS A 35 8.64 -4.14 6.96
CA HIS A 35 10.08 -3.85 7.04
C HIS A 35 10.50 -2.72 6.08
N SER A 36 10.11 -2.79 4.79
CA SER A 36 10.38 -1.71 3.83
C SER A 36 9.65 -0.42 4.18
N ASP A 37 8.44 -0.51 4.73
CA ASP A 37 7.64 0.67 5.08
C ASP A 37 8.30 1.51 6.19
N LYS A 38 8.84 0.86 7.24
CA LYS A 38 9.52 1.55 8.35
C LYS A 38 10.82 2.22 7.94
N GLU A 39 11.64 1.54 7.14
CA GLU A 39 12.92 2.10 6.67
C GLU A 39 12.68 3.22 5.65
N ALA A 40 11.79 3.01 4.68
CA ALA A 40 11.41 4.04 3.71
C ALA A 40 10.82 5.28 4.40
N SER A 41 9.93 5.08 5.38
CA SER A 41 9.37 6.16 6.20
C SER A 41 10.43 6.93 6.99
N ALA A 42 11.44 6.24 7.54
CA ALA A 42 12.52 6.90 8.28
C ALA A 42 13.39 7.76 7.35
N LEU A 43 13.78 7.23 6.19
CA LEU A 43 14.57 7.95 5.19
C LEU A 43 13.80 9.12 4.58
N LEU A 44 12.50 8.95 4.32
CA LEU A 44 11.64 10.03 3.84
C LEU A 44 11.61 11.19 4.83
N LYS A 45 11.37 10.90 6.11
CA LYS A 45 11.34 11.89 7.18
C LYS A 45 12.70 12.57 7.38
N LYS A 46 13.80 11.81 7.30
CA LYS A 46 15.16 12.36 7.34
C LYS A 46 15.40 13.33 6.20
N GLY A 47 15.01 12.97 4.98
CA GLY A 47 15.08 13.85 3.82
C GLY A 47 14.29 15.14 4.01
N TYR A 48 13.07 15.06 4.55
CA TYR A 48 12.26 16.24 4.89
C TYR A 48 12.92 17.12 5.95
N ALA A 49 13.43 16.54 7.02
CA ALA A 49 14.11 17.28 8.08
C ALA A 49 15.32 18.06 7.53
N HIS A 50 16.14 17.45 6.67
CA HIS A 50 17.23 18.16 6.00
C HIS A 50 16.73 19.33 5.15
N LEU A 51 15.63 19.15 4.40
CA LEU A 51 15.05 20.26 3.63
C LEU A 51 14.56 21.40 4.54
N GLU A 52 13.97 21.09 5.69
CA GLU A 52 13.51 22.07 6.68
C GLU A 52 14.69 22.80 7.35
N LEU A 53 15.82 22.13 7.53
CA LEU A 53 17.07 22.72 8.02
C LEU A 53 17.81 23.56 6.95
N GLY A 54 17.31 23.62 5.71
CA GLY A 54 17.96 24.31 4.59
C GLY A 54 19.07 23.51 3.92
N GLU A 55 19.29 22.28 4.38
CA GLU A 55 20.29 21.31 3.90
C GLU A 55 19.80 20.62 2.62
N ARG A 56 19.58 21.42 1.56
CA ARG A 56 18.91 20.96 0.33
C ARG A 56 19.60 19.76 -0.32
N ALA A 57 20.93 19.74 -0.37
CA ALA A 57 21.67 18.64 -1.00
C ALA A 57 21.47 17.32 -0.25
N GLN A 58 21.57 17.33 1.09
CA GLN A 58 21.32 16.14 1.91
C GLN A 58 19.87 15.70 1.79
N GLY A 59 18.91 16.63 1.86
CA GLY A 59 17.50 16.31 1.71
C GLY A 59 17.18 15.66 0.37
N VAL A 60 17.74 16.18 -0.72
CA VAL A 60 17.60 15.60 -2.07
C VAL A 60 18.20 14.19 -2.14
N ALA A 61 19.41 14.00 -1.61
CA ALA A 61 20.08 12.70 -1.63
C ALA A 61 19.27 11.63 -0.89
N GLU A 62 18.76 11.95 0.30
CA GLU A 62 17.90 11.03 1.08
C GLU A 62 16.59 10.73 0.36
N LEU A 63 15.92 11.73 -0.22
CA LEU A 63 14.71 11.50 -0.99
C LEU A 63 14.96 10.66 -2.23
N GLN A 64 16.05 10.90 -2.97
CA GLN A 64 16.45 10.04 -4.10
C GLN A 64 16.75 8.61 -3.65
N HIS A 65 17.39 8.45 -2.49
CA HIS A 65 17.64 7.15 -1.87
C HIS A 65 16.33 6.38 -1.67
N VAL A 66 15.31 7.02 -1.10
CA VAL A 66 13.97 6.42 -0.94
C VAL A 66 13.42 5.94 -2.28
N THR A 67 13.50 6.79 -3.31
CA THR A 67 12.96 6.43 -4.64
C THR A 67 13.70 5.29 -5.34
N HIS A 68 14.96 5.06 -4.99
CA HIS A 68 15.80 4.03 -5.58
C HIS A 68 15.71 2.70 -4.81
N GLN A 69 15.73 2.73 -3.48
CA GLN A 69 15.65 1.52 -2.66
C GLN A 69 14.21 0.99 -2.53
N PHE A 70 13.21 1.87 -2.53
CA PHE A 70 11.81 1.52 -2.31
C PHE A 70 10.90 1.97 -3.47
N PRO A 71 11.22 1.65 -4.74
CA PRO A 71 10.60 2.28 -5.90
C PRO A 71 9.08 2.09 -6.02
N THR A 72 8.52 1.07 -5.36
CA THR A 72 7.10 0.72 -5.35
C THR A 72 6.37 1.14 -4.07
N SER A 73 7.04 1.76 -3.09
CA SER A 73 6.40 2.20 -1.85
C SER A 73 5.70 3.56 -2.00
N ASP A 74 4.77 3.84 -1.10
CA ASP A 74 4.10 5.14 -1.04
C ASP A 74 5.09 6.26 -0.70
N GLU A 75 6.11 5.99 0.12
CA GLU A 75 7.18 6.94 0.41
C GLU A 75 7.99 7.32 -0.83
N ALA A 76 8.25 6.38 -1.75
CA ALA A 76 8.89 6.74 -3.01
C ALA A 76 8.01 7.67 -3.86
N ASN A 77 6.69 7.50 -3.84
CA ASN A 77 5.78 8.42 -4.52
C ASN A 77 5.81 9.81 -3.88
N LEU A 78 5.79 9.88 -2.55
CA LEU A 78 5.92 11.12 -1.78
C LEU A 78 7.28 11.80 -2.02
N ALA A 79 8.38 11.04 -1.99
CA ALA A 79 9.72 11.54 -2.25
C ALA A 79 9.85 12.12 -3.66
N ARG A 80 9.36 11.40 -4.69
CA ARG A 80 9.30 11.90 -6.08
C ARG A 80 8.49 13.20 -6.17
N GLN A 81 7.36 13.28 -5.49
CA GLN A 81 6.55 14.50 -5.47
C GLN A 81 7.31 15.66 -4.82
N LYS A 82 7.95 15.43 -3.67
CA LYS A 82 8.73 16.46 -2.99
C LYS A 82 9.89 16.95 -3.83
N LEU A 83 10.65 16.05 -4.44
CA LEU A 83 11.77 16.38 -5.35
C LEU A 83 11.29 17.30 -6.48
N ARG A 84 10.17 16.96 -7.14
CA ARG A 84 9.54 17.82 -8.16
C ARG A 84 9.13 19.18 -7.61
N GLN A 85 8.52 19.24 -6.42
CA GLN A 85 8.09 20.50 -5.79
C GLN A 85 9.27 21.44 -5.52
N ILE A 86 10.43 20.90 -5.14
CA ILE A 86 11.64 21.70 -4.91
C ILE A 86 12.45 21.92 -6.19
N GLY A 87 11.90 21.60 -7.37
CA GLY A 87 12.56 21.80 -8.67
C GLY A 87 13.74 20.86 -8.92
N VAL A 88 13.80 19.72 -8.22
CA VAL A 88 14.71 18.63 -8.52
C VAL A 88 13.96 17.64 -9.40
N SER A 89 14.04 17.89 -10.70
CA SER A 89 13.62 16.98 -11.74
C SER A 89 14.90 16.33 -12.28
N GLY A 90 14.99 15.01 -12.21
CA GLY A 90 15.96 14.26 -13.01
C GLY A 90 15.61 14.35 -14.48
#